data_AF-A0A6N6QB19-F1
#
_entry.id   AF-A0A6N6QB19-F1
#
_cell.length_a   1.000
_cell.length_b   1.000
_cell.length_c   1.000
_cell.angle_alpha   90.00
_cell.angle_beta   90.00
_cell.angle_gamma   90.00
#
_symmetry.space_group_name_H-M   'P 1'
#
loop_
_entity.id
_entity.type
_entity.pdbx_description
1 polymer ?
#
loop_
_entity_poly.entity_id
_entity_poly.type
_entity_poly.pdbx_seq_one_letter_code
_entity_poly.pdbx_strand_id
1 'polypeptide(L)'
;MSTLPTAKDPETNRDPLAGIPFVASTARAVAADEQRALGRGLRRCRDLADGSGAGFVGRGFDRFRREHPGMGMRPFRGFAVALALMAWVGGTGVPTVFGDGVVSEKRTGGATTATDTTNVVEGWTVRVRGVLWHEQREATEAALALLGKQLAEVAVVVPPAALARLREVPLWFSPGYPGIPPGAEYHPGREWLVANHRDPAMVRGVEFTNVREFASETDRMPNFALHELAHAYHDRVLGFEHPGIRAAYERAKSSGSYDKVERWSGSGRPKTFERAYAMTNEREYFAESTEAYFSRNDFFPFNREQLERHDPGMASLLRELWKTPDNH
;
A
#
# COMPACT_ATOMS: atom_id res chain seq x y z
N MET A 1 -63.24 -5.25 -56.80
CA MET A 1 -63.31 -5.27 -55.32
C MET A 1 -62.53 -4.07 -54.82
N SER A 2 -63.21 -2.92 -54.75
CA SER A 2 -63.58 -2.19 -53.51
C SER A 2 -62.40 -1.40 -52.91
N THR A 3 -62.20 -0.14 -53.30
CA THR A 3 -62.81 1.13 -52.80
C THR A 3 -61.96 1.80 -51.72
N LEU A 4 -61.40 2.97 -52.09
CA LEU A 4 -61.04 4.15 -51.26
C LEU A 4 -62.21 4.57 -50.33
N PRO A 5 -62.08 5.46 -49.29
CA PRO A 5 -61.36 6.76 -49.38
C PRO A 5 -60.86 7.50 -48.09
N THR A 6 -60.11 8.59 -48.34
CA THR A 6 -60.07 9.96 -47.72
C THR A 6 -59.80 10.25 -46.22
N ALA A 7 -58.68 10.95 -45.99
CA ALA A 7 -58.46 12.27 -45.34
C ALA A 7 -59.21 12.72 -44.05
N LYS A 8 -58.42 13.20 -43.04
CA LYS A 8 -58.63 14.47 -42.28
C LYS A 8 -57.50 14.75 -41.26
N ASP A 9 -56.84 15.91 -41.36
CA ASP A 9 -56.21 16.67 -40.26
C ASP A 9 -57.32 17.36 -39.41
N PRO A 10 -57.03 18.22 -38.40
CA PRO A 10 -55.99 18.29 -37.35
C PRO A 10 -56.63 18.38 -35.93
N GLU A 11 -55.89 18.18 -34.83
CA GLU A 11 -56.34 18.75 -33.55
C GLU A 11 -55.19 19.07 -32.57
N THR A 12 -55.13 20.36 -32.26
CA THR A 12 -54.40 21.02 -31.18
C THR A 12 -55.02 20.66 -29.83
N ASN A 13 -54.20 20.37 -28.82
CA ASN A 13 -54.59 20.63 -27.43
C ASN A 13 -53.56 21.54 -26.76
N ARG A 14 -54.08 22.64 -26.21
CA ARG A 14 -53.40 23.68 -25.45
C ARG A 14 -53.85 23.56 -23.99
N ASP A 15 -52.87 23.65 -23.09
CA ASP A 15 -52.92 24.33 -21.77
C ASP A 15 -53.76 23.66 -20.65
N PRO A 16 -53.65 23.99 -19.33
CA PRO A 16 -52.93 25.12 -18.72
C PRO A 16 -52.31 24.91 -17.30
N LEU A 17 -51.70 25.98 -16.75
CA LEU A 17 -51.40 26.26 -15.32
C LEU A 17 -50.26 25.44 -14.66
N ALA A 18 -49.06 25.96 -14.37
CA ALA A 18 -48.72 27.16 -13.58
C ALA A 18 -49.42 27.23 -12.20
N GLY A 19 -48.73 26.76 -11.15
CA GLY A 19 -49.14 26.81 -9.75
C GLY A 19 -47.97 26.57 -8.77
N ILE A 20 -47.37 27.66 -8.30
CA ILE A 20 -46.26 27.89 -7.33
C ILE A 20 -46.67 27.43 -5.89
N PRO A 21 -45.79 27.02 -4.92
CA PRO A 21 -44.62 27.79 -4.46
C PRO A 21 -43.31 27.09 -4.03
N PHE A 22 -42.21 27.75 -4.44
CA PHE A 22 -41.13 28.31 -3.62
C PHE A 22 -41.04 27.87 -2.14
N VAL A 23 -39.97 27.14 -1.79
CA VAL A 23 -39.42 27.10 -0.42
C VAL A 23 -37.90 27.26 -0.50
N ALA A 24 -37.46 28.50 -0.69
CA ALA A 24 -36.09 28.93 -0.38
C ALA A 24 -36.12 29.65 0.97
N SER A 25 -35.98 28.91 2.08
CA SER A 25 -35.68 29.49 3.40
C SER A 25 -35.53 28.39 4.46
N THR A 26 -34.35 27.76 4.55
CA THR A 26 -33.88 27.11 5.80
C THR A 26 -32.38 26.78 5.77
N ALA A 27 -31.74 26.66 4.60
CA ALA A 27 -30.30 26.35 4.53
C ALA A 27 -29.35 27.54 4.80
N ARG A 28 -29.84 28.79 4.82
CA ARG A 28 -29.01 29.98 5.09
C ARG A 28 -28.89 30.38 6.57
N ALA A 29 -29.64 29.74 7.46
CA ALA A 29 -29.64 30.07 8.89
C ALA A 29 -28.66 29.22 9.73
N VAL A 30 -28.33 28.00 9.28
CA VAL A 30 -27.41 27.10 10.02
C VAL A 30 -25.93 27.45 9.76
N ALA A 31 -25.61 27.97 8.57
CA ALA A 31 -24.24 28.35 8.21
C ALA A 31 -23.77 29.70 8.84
N ALA A 32 -24.68 30.54 9.33
CA ALA A 32 -24.34 31.84 9.92
C ALA A 32 -23.99 31.75 11.41
N ASP A 33 -24.44 30.71 12.12
CA ASP A 33 -24.21 30.54 13.55
C ASP A 33 -22.88 29.83 13.85
N GLU A 34 -22.43 28.91 12.97
CA GLU A 34 -21.12 28.26 13.08
C GLU A 34 -19.95 29.22 12.83
N GLN A 35 -20.10 30.21 11.93
CA GLN A 35 -19.06 31.23 11.71
C GLN A 35 -18.93 32.24 12.86
N ARG A 36 -19.97 32.43 13.69
CA ARG A 36 -19.90 33.25 14.92
C ARG A 36 -19.28 32.53 16.12
N ALA A 37 -19.29 31.19 16.13
CA ALA A 37 -18.60 30.39 17.15
C ALA A 37 -17.07 30.31 16.88
N LEU A 38 -16.67 30.20 15.62
CA LEU A 38 -15.25 30.17 15.22
C LEU A 38 -14.55 31.55 15.36
N GLY A 39 -15.28 32.66 15.20
CA GLY A 39 -14.75 34.03 15.35
C GLY A 39 -14.50 34.50 16.80
N ARG A 40 -14.92 33.73 17.81
CA ARG A 40 -14.67 34.00 19.24
C ARG A 40 -13.56 33.14 19.85
N GLY A 41 -13.26 31.98 19.26
CA GLY A 41 -12.14 31.13 19.67
C GLY A 41 -10.77 31.69 19.24
N LEU A 42 -10.68 32.29 18.05
CA LEU A 42 -9.41 32.79 17.50
C LEU A 42 -8.92 34.12 18.10
N ARG A 43 -9.74 34.83 18.89
CA ARG A 43 -9.30 36.03 19.63
C ARG A 43 -8.68 35.73 20.99
N ARG A 44 -8.79 34.49 21.50
CA ARG A 44 -8.24 34.10 22.82
C ARG A 44 -6.87 33.43 22.75
N CYS A 45 -6.45 33.00 21.55
CA CYS A 45 -5.12 32.41 21.33
C CYS A 45 -4.04 33.42 20.92
N ARG A 46 -4.42 34.68 20.63
CA ARG A 46 -3.50 35.73 20.19
C ARG A 46 -2.93 36.57 21.34
N ASP A 47 -3.53 36.51 22.53
CA ASP A 47 -3.09 37.27 23.70
C ASP A 47 -2.16 36.47 24.65
N LEU A 48 -1.75 35.26 24.25
CA LEU A 48 -0.82 34.41 25.02
C LEU A 48 0.57 34.25 24.37
N ALA A 49 0.82 34.96 23.26
CA ALA A 49 2.08 34.86 22.51
C ALA A 49 2.98 36.10 22.59
N ASP A 50 2.52 37.19 23.24
CA ASP A 50 3.30 38.42 23.39
C ASP A 50 3.67 38.63 24.86
N GLY A 51 4.80 38.07 25.28
CA GLY A 51 5.28 38.21 26.66
C GLY A 51 6.59 37.47 26.94
N SER A 52 7.70 38.04 26.47
CA SER A 52 9.03 38.04 27.12
C SER A 52 9.63 36.74 27.70
N GLY A 53 10.80 36.36 27.18
CA GLY A 53 11.95 36.06 28.04
C GLY A 53 12.31 34.59 28.28
N ALA A 54 13.51 34.24 27.80
CA ALA A 54 14.40 33.16 28.18
C ALA A 54 14.06 32.32 29.45
N GLY A 55 14.00 31.00 29.25
CA GLY A 55 14.35 29.98 30.25
C GLY A 55 13.22 29.51 31.16
N PHE A 56 12.84 28.23 31.04
CA PHE A 56 12.90 27.23 32.12
C PHE A 56 12.08 25.97 31.74
N VAL A 57 12.78 24.99 31.15
CA VAL A 57 12.28 23.62 30.99
C VAL A 57 12.23 22.97 32.37
N GLY A 58 11.11 22.34 32.77
CA GLY A 58 11.10 21.44 33.93
C GLY A 58 10.00 21.59 34.99
N ARG A 59 8.88 22.29 34.74
CA ARG A 59 7.79 22.39 35.75
C ARG A 59 6.37 22.04 35.27
N GLY A 60 6.21 21.56 34.03
CA GLY A 60 4.89 21.12 33.52
C GLY A 60 4.54 19.66 33.84
N PHE A 61 5.53 18.79 33.97
CA PHE A 61 5.33 17.33 34.02
C PHE A 61 4.83 16.83 35.40
N ASP A 62 5.24 17.50 36.49
CA ASP A 62 4.85 17.13 37.86
C ASP A 62 3.43 17.58 38.25
N ARG A 63 2.80 18.45 37.45
CA ARG A 63 1.42 18.89 37.66
C ARG A 63 0.43 17.88 37.06
N PHE A 64 0.71 17.41 35.86
CA PHE A 64 -0.12 16.43 35.14
C PHE A 64 -0.20 15.08 35.87
N ARG A 65 0.89 14.65 36.51
CA ARG A 65 0.96 13.37 37.24
C ARG A 65 0.19 13.36 38.57
N ARG A 66 -0.10 14.54 39.15
CA ARG A 66 -0.88 14.68 40.38
C ARG A 66 -2.39 14.70 40.14
N GLU A 67 -2.83 15.05 38.94
CA GLU A 67 -4.26 15.24 38.62
C GLU A 67 -4.94 13.96 38.07
N HIS A 68 -4.17 12.91 37.71
CA HIS A 68 -4.73 11.66 37.14
C HIS A 68 -4.04 10.35 37.61
N PRO A 69 -4.26 9.91 38.88
CA PRO A 69 -3.69 8.67 39.40
C PRO A 69 -4.56 7.47 39.01
N GLY A 70 -4.41 6.95 37.78
CA GLY A 70 -5.15 5.74 37.38
C GLY A 70 -5.10 5.32 35.92
N MET A 71 -4.52 6.12 35.02
CA MET A 71 -4.47 5.79 33.59
C MET A 71 -3.13 5.16 33.23
N GLY A 72 -3.05 3.84 33.31
CA GLY A 72 -1.91 3.06 32.81
C GLY A 72 -1.89 3.04 31.29
N MET A 73 -1.14 3.95 30.66
CA MET A 73 -0.81 3.85 29.24
C MET A 73 0.41 2.95 29.04
N ARG A 74 0.23 1.90 28.23
CA ARG A 74 1.30 1.06 27.70
C ARG A 74 2.14 1.91 26.72
N PRO A 75 3.48 1.93 26.81
CA PRO A 75 4.28 2.69 25.87
C PRO A 75 4.30 2.03 24.49
N PHE A 76 4.06 2.85 23.47
CA PHE A 76 4.47 2.66 22.08
C PHE A 76 5.91 2.15 22.02
N ARG A 77 6.15 1.01 21.36
CA ARG A 77 7.49 0.56 20.99
C ARG A 77 7.84 1.11 19.61
N GLY A 78 8.35 2.34 19.60
CA GLY A 78 9.26 2.79 18.56
C GLY A 78 10.62 2.10 18.74
N PHE A 79 11.28 1.85 17.61
CA PHE A 79 12.60 1.26 17.47
C PHE A 79 13.61 1.72 18.53
N ALA A 80 14.28 0.78 19.19
CA ALA A 80 15.55 0.99 19.87
C ALA A 80 16.43 -0.25 19.71
N VAL A 81 17.44 -0.12 18.85
CA VAL A 81 18.56 -1.05 18.72
C VAL A 81 19.49 -0.82 19.92
N ALA A 82 19.77 -1.86 20.69
CA ALA A 82 20.78 -1.82 21.76
C ALA A 82 21.97 -2.71 21.37
N LEU A 83 23.13 -2.07 21.22
CA LEU A 83 24.45 -2.70 21.24
C LEU A 83 24.73 -3.31 22.62
N ALA A 84 25.28 -4.53 22.65
CA ALA A 84 26.14 -4.97 23.75
C ALA A 84 27.21 -5.95 23.25
N LEU A 85 28.47 -5.59 23.48
CA LEU A 85 29.68 -6.37 23.27
C LEU A 85 30.51 -6.32 24.58
N MET A 86 31.35 -7.35 24.76
CA MET A 86 32.40 -7.56 25.81
C MET A 86 31.88 -8.18 27.13
N ALA A 87 32.57 -9.09 27.82
CA ALA A 87 33.75 -9.91 27.57
C ALA A 87 33.86 -11.01 28.65
N TRP A 88 34.48 -12.12 28.25
CA TRP A 88 35.33 -13.11 28.93
C TRP A 88 35.66 -13.00 30.44
N VAL A 89 35.42 -14.10 31.19
CA VAL A 89 36.25 -14.71 32.28
C VAL A 89 35.88 -16.21 32.25
N GLY A 90 36.74 -17.19 31.94
CA GLY A 90 37.86 -17.68 32.75
C GLY A 90 37.42 -18.97 33.48
N GLY A 91 38.01 -20.12 33.14
CA GLY A 91 37.69 -21.38 33.82
C GLY A 91 38.31 -22.63 33.19
N THR A 92 39.54 -22.94 33.60
CA THR A 92 40.27 -24.17 33.30
C THR A 92 39.62 -25.39 33.96
N GLY A 93 39.49 -26.50 33.22
CA GLY A 93 39.14 -27.80 33.79
C GLY A 93 39.21 -28.91 32.75
N VAL A 94 40.30 -29.67 32.79
CA VAL A 94 40.44 -30.98 32.12
C VAL A 94 39.99 -32.06 33.13
N PRO A 95 39.31 -33.12 32.68
CA PRO A 95 39.84 -34.45 33.00
C PRO A 95 39.82 -35.42 31.81
N THR A 96 40.67 -36.43 31.98
CA THR A 96 41.15 -37.43 31.02
C THR A 96 40.37 -38.75 31.19
N VAL A 97 39.80 -39.23 30.07
CA VAL A 97 39.72 -40.62 29.53
C VAL A 97 39.00 -41.73 30.32
N PHE A 98 38.01 -42.39 29.69
CA PHE A 98 37.98 -43.80 29.22
C PHE A 98 36.53 -44.27 29.00
N GLY A 99 36.24 -44.89 27.85
CA GLY A 99 34.97 -45.55 27.61
C GLY A 99 34.72 -45.84 26.14
N ASP A 100 35.22 -46.98 25.66
CA ASP A 100 34.85 -47.57 24.38
C ASP A 100 33.34 -47.78 24.32
N GLY A 101 32.69 -47.08 23.40
CA GLY A 101 31.29 -47.27 23.05
C GLY A 101 31.14 -47.00 21.57
N VAL A 102 30.91 -48.06 20.79
CA VAL A 102 30.47 -47.98 19.40
C VAL A 102 29.13 -47.25 19.39
N VAL A 103 29.18 -45.93 19.19
CA VAL A 103 28.00 -45.15 18.84
C VAL A 103 27.75 -45.43 17.38
N SER A 104 26.66 -46.16 17.12
CA SER A 104 26.04 -46.24 15.80
C SER A 104 25.79 -44.81 15.33
N GLU A 105 26.66 -44.33 14.44
CA GLU A 105 26.46 -43.10 13.69
C GLU A 105 25.20 -43.32 12.84
N LYS A 106 24.06 -42.99 13.44
CA LYS A 106 22.83 -42.77 12.72
C LYS A 106 23.18 -41.60 11.80
N ARG A 107 23.58 -41.92 10.56
CA ARG A 107 23.72 -40.95 9.47
C ARG A 107 22.47 -40.09 9.53
N THR A 108 22.61 -38.90 10.11
CA THR A 108 21.65 -37.83 9.93
C THR A 108 21.64 -37.66 8.43
N GLY A 109 20.57 -38.13 7.79
CA GLY A 109 20.35 -37.90 6.38
C GLY A 109 20.55 -36.42 6.17
N GLY A 110 21.58 -36.06 5.42
CA GLY A 110 21.80 -34.67 5.05
C GLY A 110 20.48 -34.20 4.47
N ALA A 111 19.89 -33.18 5.09
CA ALA A 111 18.77 -32.49 4.49
C ALA A 111 19.28 -32.05 3.12
N THR A 112 18.80 -32.71 2.07
CA THR A 112 19.02 -32.25 0.70
C THR A 112 18.34 -30.89 0.65
N THR A 113 19.10 -29.83 0.90
CA THR A 113 18.61 -28.46 0.74
C THR A 113 18.24 -28.36 -0.73
N ALA A 114 16.94 -28.43 -1.02
CA ALA A 114 16.45 -28.19 -2.36
C ALA A 114 17.09 -26.89 -2.85
N THR A 115 17.57 -26.89 -4.09
CA THR A 115 18.28 -25.74 -4.65
C THR A 115 17.29 -24.65 -5.02
N ASP A 116 17.70 -23.39 -4.92
CA ASP A 116 16.95 -22.26 -5.48
C ASP A 116 16.62 -22.54 -6.96
N THR A 117 15.41 -22.20 -7.38
CA THR A 117 14.99 -22.34 -8.79
C THR A 117 14.81 -20.98 -9.43
N THR A 118 15.08 -20.90 -10.73
CA THR A 118 14.80 -19.71 -11.55
C THR A 118 13.82 -20.10 -12.64
N ASN A 119 12.71 -19.37 -12.71
CA ASN A 119 11.59 -19.61 -13.61
C ASN A 119 11.37 -18.37 -14.47
N VAL A 120 10.76 -18.57 -15.64
CA VAL A 120 10.24 -17.47 -16.46
C VAL A 120 8.72 -17.53 -16.41
N VAL A 121 8.10 -16.47 -15.91
CA VAL A 121 6.63 -16.37 -15.76
C VAL A 121 6.18 -15.09 -16.43
N GLU A 122 5.37 -15.19 -17.48
CA GLU A 122 4.86 -14.04 -18.26
C GLU A 122 5.93 -13.06 -18.78
N GLY A 123 7.18 -13.54 -18.90
CA GLY A 123 8.36 -12.76 -19.31
C GLY A 123 9.17 -12.16 -18.17
N TRP A 124 8.80 -12.38 -16.91
CA TRP A 124 9.59 -12.02 -15.73
C TRP A 124 10.49 -13.18 -15.29
N THR A 125 11.67 -12.83 -14.78
CA THR A 125 12.51 -13.79 -14.04
C THR A 125 12.00 -13.92 -12.60
N VAL A 126 11.55 -15.11 -12.22
CA VAL A 126 11.04 -15.42 -10.88
C VAL A 126 11.95 -16.45 -10.20
N ARG A 127 12.60 -16.04 -9.12
CA ARG A 127 13.49 -16.89 -8.32
C ARG A 127 12.75 -17.39 -7.09
N VAL A 128 12.78 -18.69 -6.83
CA VAL A 128 12.14 -19.30 -5.67
C VAL A 128 13.20 -19.93 -4.78
N ARG A 129 13.23 -19.53 -3.51
CA ARG A 129 14.16 -20.12 -2.54
C ARG A 129 13.89 -21.60 -2.35
N GLY A 130 14.94 -22.39 -2.38
CA GLY A 130 14.88 -23.85 -2.34
C GLY A 130 14.12 -24.40 -1.13
N VAL A 131 14.23 -23.73 0.03
CA VAL A 131 13.50 -24.07 1.25
C VAL A 131 11.99 -24.11 1.06
N LEU A 132 11.43 -23.26 0.20
CA LEU A 132 9.99 -23.21 -0.08
C LEU A 132 9.51 -24.49 -0.79
N TRP A 133 10.33 -25.07 -1.67
CA TRP A 133 10.01 -26.33 -2.34
C TRP A 133 9.99 -27.53 -1.39
N HIS A 134 10.78 -27.48 -0.32
CA HIS A 134 10.83 -28.56 0.67
C HIS A 134 9.74 -28.41 1.73
N GLU A 135 9.58 -27.21 2.28
CA GLU A 135 8.71 -26.98 3.43
C GLU A 135 7.29 -26.57 3.06
N GLN A 136 7.08 -26.05 1.85
CA GLN A 136 5.85 -25.35 1.47
C GLN A 136 5.48 -25.59 0.00
N ARG A 137 5.72 -26.79 -0.51
CA ARG A 137 5.61 -27.10 -1.95
C ARG A 137 4.26 -26.68 -2.55
N GLU A 138 3.16 -27.14 -1.98
CA GLU A 138 1.82 -26.86 -2.50
C GLU A 138 1.50 -25.37 -2.47
N ALA A 139 1.84 -24.66 -1.39
CA ALA A 139 1.66 -23.22 -1.28
C ALA A 139 2.53 -22.46 -2.29
N THR A 140 3.75 -22.94 -2.55
CA THR A 140 4.67 -22.37 -3.54
C THR A 140 4.14 -22.52 -4.96
N GLU A 141 3.62 -23.70 -5.31
CA GLU A 141 2.99 -23.96 -6.61
C GLU A 141 1.75 -23.07 -6.79
N ALA A 142 0.90 -22.95 -5.76
CA ALA A 142 -0.28 -22.08 -5.78
C ALA A 142 0.10 -20.59 -5.91
N ALA A 143 1.09 -20.12 -5.16
CA ALA A 143 1.56 -18.74 -5.22
C ALA A 143 2.17 -18.40 -6.59
N LEU A 144 2.96 -19.30 -7.19
CA LEU A 144 3.47 -19.12 -8.56
C LEU A 144 2.35 -19.03 -9.59
N ALA A 145 1.32 -19.87 -9.48
CA ALA A 145 0.17 -19.82 -10.37
C ALA A 145 -0.62 -18.51 -10.22
N LEU A 146 -0.80 -18.01 -8.99
CA LEU A 146 -1.48 -16.74 -8.72
C LEU A 146 -0.65 -15.53 -9.19
N LEU A 147 0.66 -15.53 -8.94
CA LEU A 147 1.57 -14.52 -9.47
C LEU A 147 1.52 -14.50 -11.00
N GLY A 148 1.49 -15.67 -11.65
CA GLY A 148 1.32 -15.78 -13.10
C GLY A 148 0.06 -15.07 -13.61
N LYS A 149 -1.09 -15.22 -12.92
CA LYS A 149 -2.32 -14.50 -13.28
C LYS A 149 -2.19 -12.99 -13.12
N GLN A 150 -1.59 -12.52 -12.02
CA GLN A 150 -1.36 -11.10 -11.79
C GLN A 150 -0.45 -10.50 -12.86
N LEU A 151 0.66 -11.18 -13.19
CA LEU A 151 1.61 -10.74 -14.22
C LEU A 151 1.02 -10.80 -15.63
N ALA A 152 0.17 -11.77 -15.92
CA ALA A 152 -0.54 -11.86 -17.20
C ALA A 152 -1.49 -10.67 -17.39
N GLU A 153 -2.20 -10.25 -16.35
CA GLU A 153 -3.00 -9.02 -16.37
C GLU A 153 -2.10 -7.80 -16.62
N VAL A 154 -1.00 -7.64 -15.87
CA VAL A 154 -0.03 -6.55 -16.07
C VAL A 154 0.45 -6.48 -17.52
N ALA A 155 0.75 -7.63 -18.14
CA ALA A 155 1.19 -7.71 -19.53
C ALA A 155 0.13 -7.26 -20.54
N VAL A 156 -1.16 -7.30 -20.18
CA VAL A 156 -2.27 -6.85 -21.01
C VAL A 156 -2.54 -5.34 -20.82
N VAL A 157 -2.52 -4.86 -19.58
CA VAL A 157 -3.00 -3.51 -19.25
C VAL A 157 -1.91 -2.43 -19.31
N VAL A 158 -0.64 -2.79 -19.14
CA VAL A 158 0.48 -1.84 -19.14
C VAL A 158 1.00 -1.62 -20.57
N PRO A 159 1.26 -0.36 -21.00
CA PRO A 159 1.79 -0.08 -22.35
C PRO A 159 3.10 -0.81 -22.65
N PRO A 160 3.32 -1.30 -23.89
CA PRO A 160 4.44 -2.20 -24.22
C PRO A 160 5.83 -1.67 -23.84
N ALA A 161 6.07 -0.36 -23.98
CA ALA A 161 7.35 0.26 -23.64
C ALA A 161 7.63 0.22 -22.13
N ALA A 162 6.61 0.46 -21.30
CA ALA A 162 6.74 0.36 -19.85
C ALA A 162 6.81 -1.11 -19.41
N LEU A 163 6.00 -1.98 -20.00
CA LEU A 163 6.03 -3.42 -19.74
C LEU A 163 7.41 -4.03 -19.99
N ALA A 164 8.11 -3.61 -21.04
CA ALA A 164 9.49 -4.04 -21.31
C ALA A 164 10.42 -3.69 -20.14
N ARG A 165 10.27 -2.51 -19.53
CA ARG A 165 11.03 -2.11 -18.34
C ARG A 165 10.64 -2.91 -17.10
N LEU A 166 9.35 -3.17 -16.90
CA LEU A 166 8.86 -3.95 -15.78
C LEU A 166 9.41 -5.39 -15.80
N ARG A 167 9.54 -6.00 -16.98
CA ARG A 167 10.10 -7.36 -17.12
C ARG A 167 11.58 -7.47 -16.75
N GLU A 168 12.31 -6.36 -16.67
CA GLU A 168 13.70 -6.31 -16.17
C GLU A 168 13.77 -6.40 -14.63
N VAL A 169 12.65 -6.36 -13.92
CA VAL A 169 12.59 -6.43 -12.45
C VAL A 169 12.63 -7.90 -12.02
N PRO A 170 13.66 -8.34 -11.27
CA PRO A 170 13.70 -9.70 -10.75
C PRO A 170 12.69 -9.86 -9.62
N LEU A 171 11.92 -10.96 -9.66
CA LEU A 171 10.94 -11.31 -8.65
C LEU A 171 11.45 -12.48 -7.81
N TRP A 172 11.19 -12.46 -6.51
CA TRP A 172 11.69 -13.44 -5.56
C TRP A 172 10.57 -13.98 -4.68
N PHE A 173 10.47 -15.29 -4.55
CA PHE A 173 9.75 -15.94 -3.45
C PHE A 173 10.76 -16.37 -2.39
N SER A 174 10.61 -15.81 -1.18
CA SER A 174 11.47 -16.06 -0.02
C SER A 174 10.64 -16.59 1.15
N PRO A 175 11.24 -17.34 2.10
CA PRO A 175 10.59 -17.61 3.38
C PRO A 175 10.38 -16.30 4.17
N GLY A 176 9.36 -16.26 5.04
CA GLY A 176 9.15 -15.15 5.95
C GLY A 176 10.30 -14.94 6.93
N TYR A 177 10.58 -13.69 7.27
CA TYR A 177 11.61 -13.33 8.24
C TYR A 177 11.05 -13.38 9.67
N PRO A 178 11.79 -13.93 10.66
CA PRO A 178 11.31 -14.00 12.04
C PRO A 178 10.90 -12.64 12.61
N GLY A 179 9.67 -12.55 13.13
CA GLY A 179 9.13 -11.33 13.74
C GLY A 179 8.73 -10.23 12.75
N ILE A 180 8.84 -10.48 11.44
CA ILE A 180 8.39 -9.58 10.38
C ILE A 180 7.14 -10.18 9.73
N PRO A 181 6.02 -9.46 9.67
CA PRO A 181 4.84 -9.92 8.94
C PRO A 181 5.19 -10.20 7.48
N PRO A 182 4.76 -11.34 6.90
CA PRO A 182 5.02 -11.63 5.51
C PRO A 182 4.21 -10.70 4.59
N GLY A 183 4.78 -10.36 3.44
CA GLY A 183 4.17 -9.44 2.48
C GLY A 183 4.90 -9.45 1.13
N ALA A 184 4.54 -8.48 0.29
CA ALA A 184 5.26 -8.14 -0.94
C ALA A 184 6.03 -6.83 -0.71
N GLU A 185 7.27 -6.73 -1.19
CA GLU A 185 8.11 -5.55 -0.97
C GLU A 185 9.08 -5.32 -2.14
N TYR A 186 9.12 -4.10 -2.66
CA TYR A 186 10.20 -3.61 -3.54
C TYR A 186 11.43 -3.17 -2.73
N HIS A 187 12.63 -3.56 -3.18
CA HIS A 187 13.90 -3.29 -2.49
C HIS A 187 14.78 -2.25 -3.20
N PRO A 188 14.67 -0.95 -2.92
CA PRO A 188 15.41 0.08 -3.67
C PRO A 188 16.92 0.13 -3.38
N GLY A 189 17.35 -0.29 -2.19
CA GLY A 189 18.71 -0.07 -1.69
C GLY A 189 19.40 -1.34 -1.20
N ARG A 190 20.65 -1.56 -1.64
CA ARG A 190 21.44 -2.73 -1.28
C ARG A 190 21.86 -2.68 0.20
N GLU A 191 22.18 -1.50 0.69
CA GLU A 191 22.72 -1.26 2.02
C GLU A 191 21.70 -1.67 3.09
N TRP A 192 20.43 -1.35 2.88
CA TRP A 192 19.34 -1.74 3.77
C TRP A 192 19.17 -3.27 3.82
N LEU A 193 19.24 -3.95 2.66
CA LEU A 193 19.18 -5.41 2.61
C LEU A 193 20.29 -6.04 3.45
N VAL A 194 21.53 -5.58 3.29
CA VAL A 194 22.68 -6.07 4.08
C VAL A 194 22.47 -5.80 5.57
N ALA A 195 22.07 -4.59 5.94
CA ALA A 195 21.87 -4.20 7.34
C ALA A 195 20.74 -4.99 8.03
N ASN A 196 19.77 -5.49 7.27
CA ASN A 196 18.65 -6.29 7.78
C ASN A 196 18.83 -7.79 7.53
N HIS A 197 20.06 -8.24 7.22
CA HIS A 197 20.39 -9.65 6.99
C HIS A 197 19.56 -10.32 5.88
N ARG A 198 19.15 -9.55 4.88
CA ARG A 198 18.47 -10.02 3.66
C ARG A 198 19.47 -10.20 2.52
N ASP A 199 19.10 -10.98 1.50
CA ASP A 199 19.97 -11.20 0.34
C ASP A 199 20.12 -9.90 -0.48
N PRO A 200 21.33 -9.33 -0.56
CA PRO A 200 21.54 -8.07 -1.24
C PRO A 200 21.48 -8.20 -2.78
N ALA A 201 21.38 -9.41 -3.33
CA ALA A 201 21.08 -9.65 -4.75
C ALA A 201 19.64 -9.28 -5.13
N MET A 202 18.76 -9.05 -4.15
CA MET A 202 17.37 -8.61 -4.39
C MET A 202 17.25 -7.11 -4.64
N VAL A 203 18.35 -6.34 -4.59
CA VAL A 203 18.32 -4.90 -4.85
C VAL A 203 17.68 -4.61 -6.23
N ARG A 204 16.78 -3.63 -6.24
CA ARG A 204 15.90 -3.26 -7.36
C ARG A 204 15.01 -4.40 -7.88
N GLY A 205 14.71 -5.37 -7.02
CA GLY A 205 13.76 -6.45 -7.24
C GLY A 205 12.56 -6.36 -6.30
N VAL A 206 11.61 -7.26 -6.52
CA VAL A 206 10.43 -7.45 -5.67
C VAL A 206 10.56 -8.79 -4.95
N GLU A 207 10.29 -8.79 -3.65
CA GLU A 207 10.28 -9.98 -2.80
C GLU A 207 8.86 -10.26 -2.31
N PHE A 208 8.45 -11.52 -2.38
CA PHE A 208 7.22 -12.05 -1.83
C PHE A 208 7.57 -13.05 -0.72
N THR A 209 7.19 -12.73 0.50
CA THR A 209 7.35 -13.60 1.69
C THR A 209 6.04 -14.21 2.17
N ASN A 210 4.91 -13.74 1.64
CA ASN A 210 3.54 -14.18 1.92
C ASN A 210 3.11 -15.42 1.12
N VAL A 211 4.01 -16.39 0.89
CA VAL A 211 3.75 -17.57 0.05
C VAL A 211 2.51 -18.35 0.51
N ARG A 212 2.28 -18.47 1.83
CA ARG A 212 1.11 -19.18 2.39
C ARG A 212 -0.17 -18.38 2.28
N GLU A 213 -0.08 -17.06 2.41
CA GLU A 213 -1.19 -16.12 2.45
C GLU A 213 -1.50 -15.53 1.06
N PHE A 214 -0.75 -15.90 0.02
CA PHE A 214 -0.81 -15.29 -1.32
C PHE A 214 -2.22 -15.27 -1.90
N ALA A 215 -3.00 -16.34 -1.68
CA ALA A 215 -4.39 -16.42 -2.14
C ALA A 215 -5.32 -15.45 -1.41
N SER A 216 -5.24 -15.39 -0.07
CA SER A 216 -6.02 -14.41 0.71
C SER A 216 -5.60 -12.98 0.40
N GLU A 217 -4.31 -12.77 0.16
CA GLU A 217 -3.80 -11.46 -0.21
C GLU A 217 -4.24 -11.06 -1.61
N THR A 218 -4.32 -12.01 -2.56
CA THR A 218 -4.88 -11.75 -3.89
C THR A 218 -6.38 -11.42 -3.83
N ASP A 219 -7.14 -12.03 -2.91
CA ASP A 219 -8.55 -11.68 -2.71
C ASP A 219 -8.72 -10.25 -2.13
N ARG A 220 -7.79 -9.82 -1.26
CA ARG A 220 -7.75 -8.46 -0.72
C ARG A 220 -7.22 -7.44 -1.74
N MET A 221 -6.06 -7.68 -2.32
CA MET A 221 -5.37 -6.85 -3.32
C MET A 221 -5.22 -7.67 -4.61
N PRO A 222 -6.15 -7.55 -5.57
CA PRO A 222 -6.18 -8.39 -6.78
C PRO A 222 -4.87 -8.44 -7.57
N ASN A 223 -4.09 -7.37 -7.56
CA ASN A 223 -2.81 -7.29 -8.27
C ASN A 223 -1.72 -6.55 -7.47
N PHE A 224 -1.43 -7.01 -6.25
CA PHE A 224 -0.33 -6.44 -5.45
C PHE A 224 1.05 -6.60 -6.11
N ALA A 225 1.23 -7.51 -7.09
CA ALA A 225 2.44 -7.53 -7.90
C ALA A 225 2.60 -6.24 -8.73
N LEU A 226 1.50 -5.68 -9.26
CA LEU A 226 1.52 -4.38 -9.95
C LEU A 226 1.90 -3.24 -9.00
N HIS A 227 1.46 -3.27 -7.74
CA HIS A 227 1.86 -2.31 -6.71
C HIS A 227 3.40 -2.24 -6.59
N GLU A 228 4.03 -3.39 -6.35
CA GLU A 228 5.48 -3.46 -6.19
C GLU A 228 6.23 -3.14 -7.49
N LEU A 229 5.68 -3.53 -8.64
CA LEU A 229 6.21 -3.16 -9.95
C LEU A 229 6.09 -1.65 -10.23
N ALA A 230 5.08 -0.98 -9.67
CA ALA A 230 4.94 0.48 -9.75
C ALA A 230 6.05 1.16 -8.93
N HIS A 231 6.37 0.68 -7.72
CA HIS A 231 7.55 1.13 -6.98
C HIS A 231 8.83 0.95 -7.79
N ALA A 232 8.99 -0.21 -8.44
CA ALA A 232 10.14 -0.47 -9.30
C ALA A 232 10.22 0.48 -10.51
N TYR A 233 9.11 0.80 -11.16
CA TYR A 233 9.07 1.76 -12.26
C TYR A 233 9.39 3.18 -11.79
N HIS A 234 8.84 3.58 -10.64
CA HIS A 234 9.10 4.87 -10.02
C HIS A 234 10.60 5.03 -9.71
N ASP A 235 11.26 4.02 -9.14
CA ASP A 235 12.70 4.06 -8.89
C ASP A 235 13.53 4.03 -10.18
N ARG A 236 13.30 3.01 -11.02
CA ARG A 236 14.22 2.62 -12.10
C ARG A 236 14.07 3.48 -13.35
N VAL A 237 12.89 4.06 -13.58
CA VAL A 237 12.57 4.79 -14.82
C VAL A 237 12.31 6.27 -14.56
N LEU A 238 11.53 6.60 -13.53
CA LEU A 238 11.14 7.99 -13.25
C LEU A 238 12.09 8.69 -12.28
N GLY A 239 12.67 7.93 -11.34
CA GLY A 239 13.34 8.42 -10.14
C GLY A 239 12.34 8.80 -9.04
N PHE A 240 12.59 8.37 -7.80
CA PHE A 240 11.69 8.64 -6.65
C PHE A 240 11.47 10.13 -6.35
N GLU A 241 12.37 11.01 -6.81
CA GLU A 241 12.25 12.47 -6.63
C GLU A 241 11.44 13.14 -7.76
N HIS A 242 10.64 12.38 -8.51
CA HIS A 242 9.90 12.92 -9.65
C HIS A 242 8.98 14.08 -9.23
N PRO A 243 9.24 15.32 -9.72
CA PRO A 243 8.58 16.53 -9.18
C PRO A 243 7.08 16.53 -9.44
N GLY A 244 6.62 15.95 -10.55
CA GLY A 244 5.19 15.83 -10.86
C GLY A 244 4.44 14.93 -9.87
N ILE A 245 5.05 13.82 -9.43
CA ILE A 245 4.45 12.89 -8.48
C ILE A 245 4.37 13.55 -7.11
N ARG A 246 5.47 14.16 -6.66
CA ARG A 246 5.52 14.90 -5.40
C ARG A 246 4.49 16.01 -5.36
N ALA A 247 4.36 16.80 -6.43
CA ALA A 247 3.38 17.88 -6.50
C ALA A 247 1.93 17.36 -6.49
N ALA A 248 1.65 16.23 -7.15
CA ALA A 248 0.34 15.59 -7.11
C ALA A 248 0.00 15.07 -5.71
N TYR A 249 0.94 14.37 -5.07
CA TYR A 249 0.79 13.89 -3.70
C TYR A 249 0.49 15.02 -2.71
N GLU A 250 1.25 16.13 -2.75
CA GLU A 250 1.01 17.25 -1.83
C GLU A 250 -0.36 17.90 -2.03
N ARG A 251 -0.87 17.95 -3.28
CA ARG A 251 -2.24 18.43 -3.56
C ARG A 251 -3.29 17.48 -3.01
N ALA A 252 -3.15 16.18 -3.26
CA ALA A 252 -4.06 15.15 -2.76
C ALA A 252 -4.08 15.08 -1.22
N LYS A 253 -2.91 15.23 -0.59
CA LYS A 253 -2.78 15.29 0.86
C LYS A 253 -3.42 16.54 1.45
N SER A 254 -3.24 17.69 0.80
CA SER A 254 -3.79 18.97 1.26
C SER A 254 -5.30 19.08 1.07
N SER A 255 -5.88 18.34 0.12
CA SER A 255 -7.33 18.31 -0.10
C SER A 255 -8.10 17.57 1.01
N GLY A 256 -7.43 16.64 1.71
CA GLY A 256 -8.04 15.73 2.68
C GLY A 256 -8.99 14.69 2.04
N SER A 257 -9.06 14.61 0.70
CA SER A 257 -10.03 13.74 0.00
C SER A 257 -9.79 12.24 0.23
N TYR A 258 -8.57 11.88 0.64
CA TYR A 258 -8.13 10.53 0.96
C TYR A 258 -8.13 10.21 2.47
N ASP A 259 -8.54 11.14 3.34
CA ASP A 259 -8.44 10.97 4.80
C ASP A 259 -9.40 9.91 5.37
N LYS A 260 -10.49 9.63 4.65
CA LYS A 260 -11.47 8.60 5.02
C LYS A 260 -12.15 8.07 3.76
N VAL A 261 -11.59 6.99 3.22
CA VAL A 261 -12.08 6.32 2.01
C VAL A 261 -12.54 4.91 2.34
N GLU A 262 -13.40 4.35 1.48
CA GLU A 262 -13.80 2.95 1.60
C GLU A 262 -12.60 2.03 1.33
N ARG A 263 -12.46 0.97 2.12
CA ARG A 263 -11.50 -0.11 1.90
C ARG A 263 -12.22 -1.44 1.68
N TRP A 264 -11.77 -2.15 0.67
CA TRP A 264 -12.04 -3.55 0.41
C TRP A 264 -11.02 -4.43 1.17
N SER A 265 -11.53 -5.39 1.94
CA SER A 265 -10.69 -6.27 2.77
C SER A 265 -10.71 -7.73 2.34
N GLY A 266 -11.20 -8.02 1.12
CA GLY A 266 -11.44 -9.36 0.62
C GLY A 266 -12.91 -9.81 0.72
N SER A 267 -13.20 -10.91 0.03
CA SER A 267 -14.52 -11.50 -0.08
C SER A 267 -15.07 -11.93 1.27
N GLY A 268 -16.33 -11.57 1.54
CA GLY A 268 -17.00 -11.89 2.82
C GLY A 268 -16.52 -11.06 4.02
N ARG A 269 -15.62 -10.09 3.83
CA ARG A 269 -15.22 -9.14 4.87
C ARG A 269 -16.09 -7.88 4.84
N PRO A 270 -16.39 -7.26 6.00
CA PRO A 270 -17.12 -6.01 6.03
C PRO A 270 -16.31 -4.89 5.39
N LYS A 271 -17.02 -3.94 4.75
CA LYS A 271 -16.43 -2.68 4.29
C LYS A 271 -15.97 -1.87 5.50
N THR A 272 -14.78 -1.28 5.39
CA THR A 272 -14.24 -0.37 6.40
C THR A 272 -13.95 0.99 5.78
N PHE A 273 -13.78 2.02 6.62
CA PHE A 273 -13.47 3.38 6.18
C PHE A 273 -12.29 3.90 6.98
N GLU A 274 -11.20 4.22 6.29
CA GLU A 274 -9.96 4.66 6.90
C GLU A 274 -9.15 5.56 5.96
N ARG A 275 -8.04 6.12 6.45
CA ARG A 275 -7.14 6.93 5.63
C ARG A 275 -6.52 6.02 4.55
N ALA A 276 -6.58 6.45 3.30
CA ALA A 276 -6.03 5.66 2.19
C ALA A 276 -4.53 5.40 2.39
N TYR A 277 -4.08 4.18 2.07
CA TYR A 277 -2.66 3.83 2.18
C TYR A 277 -1.76 4.70 1.28
N ALA A 278 -2.31 5.14 0.16
CA ALA A 278 -1.75 6.15 -0.73
C ALA A 278 -1.27 7.42 -0.02
N MET A 279 -1.82 7.77 1.15
CA MET A 279 -1.44 8.97 1.90
C MET A 279 -0.21 8.81 2.79
N THR A 280 0.41 7.63 2.84
CA THR A 280 1.62 7.36 3.61
C THR A 280 2.80 8.20 3.13
N ASN A 281 3.07 8.20 1.82
CA ASN A 281 4.08 9.02 1.15
C ASN A 281 3.79 9.06 -0.36
N GLU A 282 4.56 9.84 -1.11
CA GLU A 282 4.40 10.03 -2.56
C GLU A 282 4.66 8.76 -3.39
N ARG A 283 5.40 7.78 -2.86
CA ARG A 283 5.67 6.50 -3.52
C ARG A 283 4.47 5.59 -3.42
N GLU A 284 3.88 5.45 -2.23
CA GLU A 284 2.62 4.71 -2.05
C GLU A 284 1.48 5.35 -2.83
N TYR A 285 1.41 6.68 -2.85
CA TYR A 285 0.44 7.40 -3.66
C TYR A 285 0.54 7.04 -5.14
N PHE A 286 1.76 6.94 -5.68
CA PHE A 286 1.99 6.51 -7.04
C PHE A 286 1.60 5.04 -7.27
N ALA A 287 1.98 4.13 -6.38
CA ALA A 287 1.71 2.70 -6.52
C ALA A 287 0.20 2.37 -6.44
N GLU A 288 -0.48 2.86 -5.39
CA GLU A 288 -1.92 2.68 -5.18
C GLU A 288 -2.75 3.29 -6.32
N SER A 289 -2.36 4.48 -6.79
CA SER A 289 -3.04 5.10 -7.94
C SER A 289 -2.77 4.35 -9.24
N THR A 290 -1.60 3.71 -9.38
CA THR A 290 -1.27 2.86 -10.53
C THR A 290 -2.14 1.60 -10.53
N GLU A 291 -2.36 0.97 -9.38
CA GLU A 291 -3.29 -0.16 -9.25
C GLU A 291 -4.71 0.25 -9.65
N ALA A 292 -5.21 1.38 -9.12
CA ALA A 292 -6.52 1.88 -9.51
C ALA A 292 -6.60 2.18 -11.01
N TYR A 293 -5.54 2.71 -11.64
CA TYR A 293 -5.54 3.11 -13.04
C TYR A 293 -5.51 1.93 -14.03
N PHE A 294 -4.78 0.85 -13.73
CA PHE A 294 -4.59 -0.28 -14.64
C PHE A 294 -5.36 -1.55 -14.25
N SER A 295 -5.71 -1.70 -12.97
CA SER A 295 -6.36 -2.90 -12.43
C SER A 295 -7.38 -2.47 -11.37
N ARG A 296 -7.37 -3.13 -10.21
CA ARG A 296 -8.24 -2.84 -9.07
C ARG A 296 -7.43 -2.63 -7.81
N ASN A 297 -7.59 -1.45 -7.20
CA ASN A 297 -7.04 -1.15 -5.88
C ASN A 297 -7.94 -1.69 -4.74
N ASP A 298 -7.39 -1.86 -3.54
CA ASP A 298 -8.15 -2.23 -2.34
C ASP A 298 -8.63 -1.02 -1.52
N PHE A 299 -8.09 0.18 -1.74
CA PHE A 299 -8.64 1.45 -1.26
C PHE A 299 -9.35 2.22 -2.37
N PHE A 300 -10.43 2.92 -2.03
CA PHE A 300 -11.04 3.86 -2.98
C PHE A 300 -10.06 5.02 -3.29
N PRO A 301 -9.88 5.41 -4.56
CA PRO A 301 -10.57 4.91 -5.76
C PRO A 301 -10.13 3.51 -6.16
N PHE A 302 -11.09 2.60 -6.37
CA PHE A 302 -10.82 1.19 -6.63
C PHE A 302 -10.45 0.89 -8.09
N ASN A 303 -10.80 1.78 -9.02
CA ASN A 303 -10.60 1.58 -10.45
C ASN A 303 -10.41 2.92 -11.17
N ARG A 304 -10.08 2.84 -12.46
CA ARG A 304 -9.70 4.01 -13.27
C ARG A 304 -10.80 5.06 -13.35
N GLU A 305 -12.03 4.64 -13.56
CA GLU A 305 -13.19 5.55 -13.65
C GLU A 305 -13.41 6.32 -12.34
N GLN A 306 -13.21 5.65 -11.20
CA GLN A 306 -13.26 6.31 -9.89
C GLN A 306 -12.07 7.23 -9.67
N LEU A 307 -10.86 6.84 -10.09
CA LEU A 307 -9.66 7.68 -10.01
C LEU A 307 -9.81 8.94 -10.87
N GLU A 308 -10.27 8.82 -12.11
CA GLU A 308 -10.49 9.95 -13.02
C GLU A 308 -11.52 10.95 -12.46
N ARG A 309 -12.50 10.50 -11.68
CA ARG A 309 -13.45 11.39 -10.98
C ARG A 309 -12.90 11.99 -9.70
N HIS A 310 -12.21 11.19 -8.89
CA HIS A 310 -11.76 11.60 -7.57
C HIS A 310 -10.50 12.45 -7.62
N ASP A 311 -9.54 12.05 -8.46
CA ASP A 311 -8.25 12.70 -8.66
C ASP A 311 -7.89 12.74 -10.17
N PRO A 312 -8.59 13.59 -10.95
CA PRO A 312 -8.32 13.73 -12.39
C PRO A 312 -6.90 14.18 -12.69
N GLY A 313 -6.26 14.92 -11.76
CA GLY A 313 -4.88 15.35 -11.89
C GLY A 313 -3.92 14.17 -11.87
N MET A 314 -4.11 13.25 -10.94
CA MET A 314 -3.31 12.02 -10.86
C MET A 314 -3.57 11.08 -12.04
N ALA A 315 -4.82 10.92 -12.46
CA ALA A 315 -5.16 10.11 -13.62
C ALA A 315 -4.48 10.63 -14.91
N SER A 316 -4.47 11.97 -15.09
CA SER A 316 -3.76 12.61 -16.21
C SER A 316 -2.24 12.38 -16.13
N LEU A 317 -1.66 12.55 -14.93
CA LEU A 317 -0.23 12.31 -14.71
C LEU A 317 0.16 10.85 -15.00
N LEU A 318 -0.63 9.87 -14.55
CA LEU A 318 -0.36 8.45 -14.83
C LEU A 318 -0.38 8.16 -16.34
N ARG A 319 -1.34 8.72 -17.07
CA ARG A 319 -1.39 8.60 -18.54
C ARG A 319 -0.08 9.05 -19.19
N GLU A 320 0.45 10.19 -18.76
CA GLU A 320 1.74 10.73 -19.25
C GLU A 320 2.91 9.82 -18.89
N LEU A 321 3.06 9.48 -17.60
CA LEU A 321 4.21 8.75 -17.07
C LEU A 321 4.31 7.31 -17.59
N TRP A 322 3.16 6.66 -17.77
CA TRP A 322 3.07 5.32 -18.33
C TRP A 322 2.97 5.31 -19.86
N LYS A 323 2.84 6.48 -20.50
CA LYS A 323 2.66 6.67 -21.95
C LYS A 323 1.48 5.86 -22.50
N THR A 324 0.36 5.90 -21.79
CA THR A 324 -0.88 5.24 -22.22
C THR A 324 -1.46 5.97 -23.44
N PRO A 325 -1.78 5.28 -24.55
CA PRO A 325 -2.42 5.91 -25.71
C PRO A 325 -3.78 6.51 -25.35
N ASP A 326 -4.21 7.51 -26.12
CA ASP A 326 -5.58 8.00 -26.06
C ASP A 326 -6.53 6.93 -26.62
N ASN A 327 -7.48 6.49 -25.80
CA ASN A 327 -8.63 5.75 -26.29
C ASN A 327 -9.57 6.77 -26.92
N HIS A 328 -9.50 6.94 -28.24
CA HIS A 328 -10.47 7.69 -29.03
C HIS A 328 -11.71 6.86 -29.33
#